data_AF-A0A0E0D4E9-F1
#
_entry.id   AF-A0A0E0D4E9-F1
#
_cell.length_a   1.000
_cell.length_b   1.000
_cell.length_c   1.000
_cell.angle_alpha   90.00
_cell.angle_beta   90.00
_cell.angle_gamma   90.00
#
_symmetry.space_group_name_H-M   'P 1'
#
loop_
_entity.id
_entity.type
_entity.pdbx_description
1 polymer ?
#
loop_
_entity_poly.entity_id
_entity_poly.type
_entity_poly.pdbx_seq_one_letter_code
_entity_poly.pdbx_strand_id
1 'polypeptide(L)' 'MCYQVKCGTCGKSTWAGCGRHVASVHSQIADGQHCACRAWPGVADKAAGAGAGAATDEASSSSVCTIL' A
#
# COMPACT_ATOMS: atom_id res chain seq x y z
N MET A 1 3.09 13.50 -2.23
CA MET A 1 4.00 13.53 -1.06
C MET A 1 3.65 12.35 -0.17
N CYS A 2 4.60 11.48 0.20
CA CYS A 2 4.36 10.48 1.25
C CYS A 2 5.07 10.92 2.53
N TYR A 3 4.48 10.64 3.69
CA TYR A 3 5.03 11.03 4.98
C TYR A 3 4.81 9.92 6.02
N GLN A 4 5.64 9.92 7.06
CA GLN A 4 5.56 8.98 8.18
C GLN A 4 4.39 9.33 9.10
N VAL A 5 3.60 8.34 9.48
CA VAL A 5 2.52 8.45 10.49
C VAL A 5 2.53 7.22 11.39
N LYS A 6 1.86 7.29 12.55
CA LYS A 6 1.71 6.11 13.42
C LYS A 6 0.45 5.32 13.08
N CYS A 7 0.59 4.00 13.06
CA CYS A 7 -0.53 3.09 12.88
C CYS A 7 -1.35 3.01 14.17
N GLY A 8 -2.64 3.31 14.12
CA GLY A 8 -3.54 3.15 15.27
C GLY A 8 -3.78 1.69 15.68
N THR A 9 -3.53 0.73 14.78
CA THR A 9 -3.77 -0.70 15.03
C THR A 9 -2.61 -1.35 15.78
N CYS A 10 -1.37 -1.03 15.42
CA CYS A 10 -0.19 -1.69 15.98
C CYS A 10 0.82 -0.75 16.65
N GLY A 11 0.58 0.57 16.65
CA GLY A 11 1.45 1.59 17.26
C GLY A 11 2.76 1.86 16.51
N LYS A 12 3.10 1.07 15.48
CA LYS A 12 4.33 1.20 14.68
C LYS A 12 4.26 2.32 13.65
N SER A 13 5.42 2.69 13.11
CA SER A 13 5.56 3.70 12.06
C SER A 13 5.08 3.14 10.73
N THR A 14 4.13 3.83 10.11
CA THR A 14 3.58 3.55 8.78
C THR A 14 3.70 4.79 7.90
N TRP A 15 3.25 4.69 6.66
CA TRP A 15 3.28 5.78 5.69
C TRP A 15 1.87 6.14 5.22
N ALA A 16 1.64 7.42 4.94
CA ALA A 16 0.44 7.92 4.29
C ALA A 16 0.81 8.67 3.00
N GLY A 17 0.03 8.48 1.93
CA GLY A 17 0.25 9.11 0.63
C GLY A 17 -0.06 8.21 -0.56
N CYS A 18 0.56 8.49 -1.70
CA CYS A 18 0.30 7.85 -3.00
C CYS A 18 1.13 6.61 -3.33
N GLY A 19 2.01 6.12 -2.43
CA GLY A 19 2.77 4.89 -2.66
C GLY A 19 4.09 5.06 -3.41
N ARG A 20 4.21 6.11 -4.24
CA ARG A 20 5.42 6.34 -5.06
C ARG A 20 6.67 6.71 -4.25
N HIS A 21 6.48 7.38 -3.10
CA HIS A 21 7.60 7.89 -2.27
C HIS A 21 7.82 7.06 -1.02
N VAL A 22 7.27 5.85 -0.99
CA VAL A 22 7.26 5.00 0.20
C VAL A 22 8.62 4.43 0.52
N ALA A 23 9.43 4.11 -0.49
CA ALA A 23 10.81 3.68 -0.30
C ALA A 23 11.62 4.72 0.50
N SER A 24 11.48 6.01 0.17
CA SER A 24 12.16 7.09 0.90
C SER A 24 11.68 7.22 2.35
N VAL A 25 10.39 7.04 2.60
CA VAL A 25 9.83 7.05 3.97
C VAL A 25 10.27 5.79 4.75
N HIS A 26 10.33 4.64 4.08
CA HIS A 26 10.78 3.39 4.67
C HIS A 26 12.23 3.48 5.12
N SER A 27 13.12 4.06 4.31
CA SER A 27 14.53 4.27 4.67
C SER A 27 14.75 5.26 5.82
N GLN A 28 13.76 6.10 6.14
CA GLN A 28 13.82 7.00 7.31
C GLN A 28 13.40 6.32 8.61
N ILE A 29 12.75 5.15 8.51
CA ILE A 29 12.26 4.38 9.65
C ILE A 29 13.22 3.22 9.89
N ALA A 30 13.65 3.02 11.14
CA ALA A 30 14.53 1.91 11.48
C ALA A 30 13.88 0.54 11.25
N ASP A 31 14.67 -0.42 10.75
CA ASP A 31 14.26 -1.81 10.54
C ASP A 31 13.69 -2.42 11.83
N GLY A 32 12.41 -2.75 11.80
CA GLY A 32 11.64 -3.26 12.96
C GLY A 32 10.63 -2.26 13.54
N GLN A 33 10.68 -0.98 13.16
CA GLN A 33 9.63 -0.01 13.48
C GLN A 33 8.60 0.16 12.36
N HIS A 34 8.75 -0.56 11.25
CA HIS A 34 7.81 -0.55 10.14
C HIS A 34 6.52 -1.29 10.49
N CYS A 35 5.41 -0.67 10.16
CA CYS A 35 4.09 -1.26 10.31
C CYS A 35 3.87 -2.35 9.24
N ALA A 36 3.59 -3.57 9.65
CA ALA A 36 3.22 -4.67 8.74
C ALA A 36 1.72 -4.72 8.40
N CYS A 37 0.89 -3.84 8.98
CA CYS A 37 -0.55 -3.82 8.72
C CYS A 37 -0.92 -3.22 7.34
N ARG A 38 0.05 -2.63 6.63
CA ARG A 38 -0.13 -1.99 5.33
C ARG A 38 1.00 -2.42 4.39
N ALA A 39 0.67 -2.59 3.11
CA ALA A 39 1.66 -2.89 2.09
C ALA A 39 2.65 -1.72 1.89
N TRP A 40 3.91 -2.05 1.69
CA TRP A 40 4.97 -1.09 1.39
C TRP A 40 5.42 -1.24 -0.06
N PRO A 41 4.78 -0.54 -1.01
CA PRO A 41 5.17 -0.61 -2.41
C PRO A 41 6.59 -0.05 -2.61
N GLY A 42 7.43 -0.78 -3.34
CA GLY A 42 8.78 -0.36 -3.68
C GLY A 42 9.87 -0.69 -2.63
N VAL A 43 9.51 -1.33 -1.52
CA VAL A 43 10.47 -1.96 -0.59
C VAL A 43 10.11 -3.43 -0.52
N ALA A 44 10.75 -4.20 -1.38
CA ALA A 44 10.47 -5.61 -1.55
C ALA A 44 11.30 -6.43 -0.57
N ASP A 45 10.88 -6.49 0.69
CA ASP A 45 11.43 -7.43 1.66
C ASP A 45 10.29 -8.17 2.37
N LYS A 46 9.80 -9.22 1.69
CA LYS A 46 9.18 -10.44 2.21
C LYS A 46 8.33 -10.32 3.50
N ALA A 47 7.37 -9.40 3.56
CA ALA A 47 6.22 -9.47 4.47
C ALA A 47 4.94 -9.69 3.65
N ALA A 48 4.88 -10.83 2.98
CA ALA A 48 3.69 -11.29 2.29
C ALA A 48 2.64 -11.71 3.33
N GLY A 49 1.52 -10.98 3.38
CA GLY A 49 0.30 -11.48 4.01
C GLY A 49 -0.33 -10.59 5.08
N ALA A 50 -0.65 -9.34 4.78
CA ALA A 50 -1.75 -8.64 5.46
C ALA A 50 -2.30 -7.54 4.53
N GLY A 51 -3.52 -7.77 4.06
CA GLY A 51 -4.12 -7.07 2.93
C GLY A 51 -4.33 -5.56 3.11
N ALA A 52 -4.40 -4.89 1.98
CA ALA A 52 -5.10 -3.62 1.85
C ALA A 52 -5.69 -3.56 0.43
N GLY A 53 -6.85 -4.20 0.27
CA GLY A 53 -7.81 -3.78 -0.73
C GLY A 53 -8.47 -2.48 -0.28
N ALA A 54 -8.45 -1.48 -1.16
CA ALA A 54 -9.36 -0.33 -1.29
C ALA A 54 -8.62 0.70 -2.17
N ALA A 55 -9.00 0.94 -3.42
CA ALA A 55 -10.37 1.23 -3.85
C ALA A 55 -10.78 0.45 -5.12
N THR A 56 -11.99 -0.10 -5.05
CA THR A 56 -12.95 -0.20 -6.15
C THR A 56 -13.05 1.17 -6.84
N ASP A 57 -13.01 1.25 -8.17
CA ASP A 57 -14.16 1.05 -9.03
C ASP A 57 -13.67 1.04 -10.49
N GLU A 58 -14.06 0.04 -11.29
CA GLU A 58 -14.79 0.32 -12.53
C GLU A 58 -15.31 -1.01 -13.10
N ALA A 59 -16.54 -1.33 -12.70
CA ALA A 59 -17.42 -2.12 -13.52
C ALA A 59 -17.84 -1.25 -14.72
N SER A 60 -17.15 -1.36 -15.85
CA SER A 60 -17.57 -0.79 -17.15
C SER A 60 -16.69 -1.42 -18.24
N SER A 61 -17.15 -2.04 -19.31
CA SER A 61 -18.49 -2.23 -19.82
C SER A 61 -18.43 -3.48 -20.69
N SER A 62 -19.41 -4.36 -20.53
CA SER A 62 -19.65 -5.50 -21.40
C SER A 62 -19.74 -5.04 -22.86
N SER A 63 -18.89 -5.57 -23.73
CA SER A 63 -19.16 -5.60 -25.17
C SER A 63 -18.52 -6.84 -25.79
N VAL A 64 -19.01 -8.00 -25.34
CA VAL A 64 -19.05 -9.20 -26.16
C VAL A 64 -20.52 -9.44 -26.50
N CYS A 65 -21.01 -8.67 -27.48
CA CYS A 65 -22.22 -8.98 -28.21
C CYS A 65 -21.82 -9.06 -29.68
N THR A 66 -21.72 -10.30 -30.17
CA THR A 66 -22.19 -10.79 -31.48
C THR A 66 -22.40 -9.73 -32.56
N ILE A 67 -21.73 -9.92 -33.72
CA ILE A 67 -22.16 -9.62 -35.12
C ILE A 67 -20.94 -9.14 -35.96
N LEU A 68 -20.25 -10.09 -36.63
CA LEU A 68 -20.06 -10.15 -38.09
C LEU A 68 -19.42 -11.49 -38.48
#